data_AF-U1RI12-F1
#
_entry.id   AF-U1RI12-F1
#
_cell.length_a   1.000
_cell.length_b   1.000
_cell.length_c   1.000
_cell.angle_alpha   90.00
_cell.angle_beta   90.00
_cell.angle_gamma   90.00
#
_symmetry.space_group_name_H-M   'P 1'
#
loop_
_entity.id
_entity.type
_entity.pdbx_description
1 polymer ?
#
loop_
_entity_poly.entity_id
_entity_poly.type
_entity_poly.pdbx_seq_one_letter_code
_entity_poly.pdbx_strand_id
1 'polypeptide(L)'
;MTYILALAMVAVICGAQWFFTSRALRSPARFLAWVSGGYVAKIALLAVGLYVPKTLGMNVRLAAIATIVAIIVSSTVEMVVMMRKRTMNVDVPNDTE
;
A
#
# COMPACT_ATOMS: atom_id res chain seq x y z
N MET A 1 19.48 15.65 -7.43
CA MET A 1 19.09 14.36 -8.05
C MET A 1 18.39 13.43 -7.06
N THR A 2 18.93 13.20 -5.86
CA THR A 2 18.37 12.29 -4.83
C THR A 2 16.97 12.65 -4.33
N TYR A 3 16.65 13.93 -4.19
CA TYR A 3 15.32 14.39 -3.79
C TYR A 3 14.24 14.12 -4.85
N ILE A 4 14.58 14.28 -6.14
CA ILE A 4 13.64 14.02 -7.25
C ILE A 4 13.33 12.53 -7.34
N LEU A 5 14.36 11.68 -7.21
CA LEU A 5 14.19 10.22 -7.17
C LEU A 5 13.30 9.82 -5.98
N ALA A 6 13.54 10.38 -4.80
CA ALA A 6 12.71 10.10 -3.62
C ALA A 6 11.25 10.52 -3.81
N LEU A 7 10.99 11.71 -4.39
CA LEU A 7 9.64 12.17 -4.69
C LEU A 7 8.93 11.28 -5.71
N ALA A 8 9.63 10.86 -6.77
CA ALA A 8 9.10 9.94 -7.77
C ALA A 8 8.73 8.59 -7.13
N MET A 9 9.58 8.06 -6.26
CA MET A 9 9.31 6.84 -5.52
C MET A 9 8.07 6.94 -4.62
N VAL A 10 7.94 8.04 -3.89
CA VAL A 10 6.76 8.29 -3.05
C VAL A 10 5.49 8.35 -3.92
N ALA A 11 5.53 9.05 -5.05
CA ALA A 11 4.39 9.14 -5.96
C ALA A 11 3.98 7.76 -6.52
N VAL A 12 4.96 6.94 -6.91
CA VAL A 12 4.73 5.56 -7.38
C VAL A 12 4.11 4.69 -6.29
N ILE A 13 4.62 4.78 -5.05
CA ILE A 13 4.08 4.04 -3.91
C ILE A 13 2.63 4.46 -3.64
N CYS A 14 2.34 5.76 -3.59
CA CYS A 14 1.00 6.28 -3.40
C CYS A 14 0.04 5.84 -4.52
N GLY A 15 0.47 5.91 -5.78
CA GLY A 15 -0.33 5.50 -6.93
C GLY A 15 -0.63 4.00 -6.95
N ALA A 16 0.38 3.17 -6.69
CA ALA A 16 0.22 1.72 -6.57
C ALA A 16 -0.76 1.39 -5.44
N GLN A 17 -0.61 2.03 -4.28
CA GLN A 17 -1.45 1.79 -3.13
C GLN A 17 -2.91 2.20 -3.37
N TRP A 18 -3.13 3.35 -4.00
CA TRP A 18 -4.46 3.80 -4.41
C TRP A 18 -5.12 2.79 -5.35
N PHE A 19 -4.37 2.27 -6.32
CA PHE A 19 -4.87 1.29 -7.28
C PHE A 19 -5.28 -0.02 -6.62
N PHE A 20 -4.42 -0.60 -5.77
CA PHE A 20 -4.70 -1.84 -5.07
C PHE A 20 -5.86 -1.69 -4.07
N THR A 21 -5.88 -0.61 -3.30
CA THR A 21 -6.98 -0.31 -2.36
C THR A 21 -8.29 -0.13 -3.11
N SER A 22 -8.30 0.66 -4.20
CA SER A 22 -9.51 0.88 -5.01
C SER A 22 -10.03 -0.41 -5.67
N ARG A 23 -9.13 -1.28 -6.14
CA ARG A 23 -9.47 -2.60 -6.71
C ARG A 23 -10.00 -3.58 -5.67
N ALA A 24 -9.37 -3.64 -4.49
CA ALA A 24 -9.84 -4.46 -3.38
C ALA A 24 -11.25 -4.06 -2.95
N LEU A 25 -11.50 -2.75 -2.86
CA LEU A 25 -12.80 -2.20 -2.45
C LEU A 25 -13.94 -2.43 -3.45
N ARG A 26 -13.64 -2.74 -4.71
CA ARG A 26 -14.64 -2.90 -5.78
C ARG A 26 -15.07 -4.36 -5.99
N SER A 27 -14.39 -5.33 -5.38
CA SER A 27 -14.60 -6.76 -5.63
C SER A 27 -14.54 -7.60 -4.35
N PRO A 28 -15.67 -7.85 -3.66
CA PRO A 28 -15.72 -8.68 -2.46
C PRO A 28 -15.18 -10.10 -2.67
N ALA A 29 -15.50 -10.72 -3.80
CA ALA A 29 -15.08 -12.09 -4.15
C ALA A 29 -13.57 -12.25 -4.41
N ARG A 30 -12.85 -11.16 -4.66
CA ARG A 30 -11.38 -11.17 -4.93
C ARG A 30 -10.62 -10.27 -3.96
N PHE A 31 -11.26 -9.86 -2.86
CA PHE A 31 -10.70 -8.94 -1.89
C PHE A 31 -9.34 -9.42 -1.38
N LEU A 32 -9.27 -10.68 -0.93
CA LEU A 32 -8.03 -11.33 -0.48
C LEU A 32 -6.93 -11.40 -1.56
N ALA A 33 -7.30 -11.61 -2.82
CA ALA A 33 -6.33 -11.65 -3.93
C ALA A 33 -5.75 -10.25 -4.24
N TRP A 34 -6.57 -9.21 -4.16
CA TRP A 34 -6.09 -7.83 -4.36
C TRP A 34 -5.28 -7.32 -3.18
N VAL A 35 -5.65 -7.69 -1.95
CA VAL A 35 -4.89 -7.35 -0.74
C VAL A 35 -3.53 -8.05 -0.73
N SER A 36 -3.49 -9.37 -0.95
CA SER A 36 -2.23 -10.13 -1.03
C SER A 36 -1.35 -9.63 -2.18
N GLY A 37 -1.93 -9.30 -3.34
CA GLY A 37 -1.23 -8.64 -4.45
C GLY A 37 -0.64 -7.28 -4.07
N GLY A 38 -1.36 -6.48 -3.27
CA GLY A 38 -0.87 -5.20 -2.74
C GLY A 38 0.32 -5.35 -1.79
N TYR A 39 0.36 -6.40 -0.96
CA TYR A 39 1.52 -6.71 -0.12
C TYR A 39 2.74 -7.13 -0.92
N VAL A 40 2.57 -7.98 -1.95
CA VAL A 40 3.66 -8.35 -2.86
C VAL A 40 4.21 -7.11 -3.58
N ALA A 41 3.32 -6.21 -4.03
CA ALA A 41 3.73 -4.95 -4.64
C ALA A 41 4.52 -4.05 -3.68
N LYS A 42 4.17 -3.98 -2.39
CA LYS A 42 4.95 -3.24 -1.37
C LYS A 42 6.35 -3.80 -1.21
N ILE A 43 6.52 -5.12 -1.18
CA ILE A 43 7.84 -5.75 -1.10
C ILE A 43 8.66 -5.42 -2.35
N ALA A 44 8.06 -5.50 -3.54
CA ALA A 44 8.72 -5.11 -4.78
C ALA A 44 9.13 -3.63 -4.77
N LEU A 45 8.26 -2.73 -4.30
CA LEU A 45 8.56 -1.30 -4.18
C LEU A 45 9.67 -1.02 -3.16
N LEU A 46 9.71 -1.76 -2.06
CA LEU A 46 10.80 -1.70 -1.08
C LEU A 46 12.14 -2.10 -1.73
N ALA A 47 12.15 -3.19 -2.49
CA ALA A 47 13.33 -3.63 -3.22
C ALA A 47 13.77 -2.56 -4.23
N VAL A 48 12.84 -2.04 -5.05
CA VAL A 48 13.12 -0.96 -6.00
C VAL A 48 13.74 0.26 -5.27
N GLY A 49 13.20 0.65 -4.12
CA GLY A 49 13.70 1.80 -3.36
C GLY A 49 15.05 1.62 -2.69
N LEU A 50 15.49 0.38 -2.52
CA LEU A 50 16.81 0.07 -2.01
C LEU A 50 17.83 -0.05 -3.15
N TYR A 51 17.46 -0.71 -4.24
CA TYR A 51 18.39 -1.11 -5.31
C TYR A 51 18.53 -0.05 -6.41
N VAL A 52 17.49 0.68 -6.79
CA VAL A 52 17.57 1.72 -7.85
C VAL A 52 18.52 2.89 -7.47
N PRO A 53 18.46 3.47 -6.26
CA PRO A 53 19.41 4.51 -5.88
C PRO A 53 20.85 3.98 -5.83
N LYS A 54 21.01 2.72 -5.40
CA LYS A 54 22.32 2.04 -5.32
C LYS A 54 22.94 1.86 -6.70
N THR A 55 22.17 1.42 -7.70
CA THR A 55 22.66 1.25 -9.08
C THR A 55 23.00 2.57 -9.76
N LEU A 56 22.40 3.68 -9.30
CA LEU A 56 22.67 5.02 -9.80
C LEU A 56 23.81 5.75 -9.06
N GLY A 57 24.49 5.08 -8.12
CA GLY A 57 25.57 5.69 -7.31
C GLY A 57 25.07 6.76 -6.32
N MET A 58 23.78 6.77 -6.02
CA MET A 58 23.13 7.77 -5.17
C MET A 58 23.05 7.30 -3.70
N ASN A 59 22.99 8.25 -2.77
CA ASN A 59 22.83 7.97 -1.33
C ASN A 59 21.55 7.19 -1.05
N VAL A 60 21.69 5.88 -0.84
CA VAL A 60 20.59 4.92 -0.64
C VAL A 60 19.78 5.23 0.62
N ARG A 61 20.41 5.80 1.64
CA ARG A 61 19.81 6.03 2.95
C ARG A 61 18.53 6.86 2.88
N LEU A 62 18.54 7.97 2.13
CA LEU A 62 17.39 8.87 2.03
C LEU A 62 16.24 8.21 1.25
N ALA A 63 16.55 7.53 0.15
CA ALA A 63 15.56 6.83 -0.67
C ALA A 63 14.95 5.63 0.07
N ALA A 64 15.75 4.88 0.82
CA ALA A 64 15.29 3.78 1.65
C ALA A 64 14.36 4.27 2.78
N ILE A 65 14.76 5.32 3.51
CA ILE A 65 13.93 5.94 4.57
C ILE A 65 12.60 6.42 3.97
N ALA A 66 12.64 7.16 2.85
CA ALA A 66 11.45 7.65 2.18
C ALA A 66 10.51 6.51 1.76
N THR A 67 11.07 5.42 1.22
CA THR A 67 10.32 4.23 0.80
C THR A 67 9.65 3.54 1.99
N ILE A 68 10.37 3.35 3.09
CA ILE A 68 9.83 2.76 4.32
C ILE A 68 8.69 3.61 4.89
N VAL A 69 8.91 4.93 5.02
CA VAL A 69 7.91 5.86 5.54
C VAL A 69 6.65 5.85 4.66
N ALA A 70 6.81 5.90 3.33
CA ALA A 70 5.69 5.86 2.41
C ALA A 70 4.88 4.56 2.52
N ILE A 71 5.54 3.41 2.67
CA ILE A 71 4.87 2.12 2.85
C ILE A 71 4.11 2.08 4.18
N ILE A 72 4.71 2.55 5.28
CA ILE A 72 4.07 2.59 6.60
C ILE A 72 2.83 3.47 6.57
N VAL A 73 2.97 4.74 6.15
CA VAL A 73 1.87 5.71 6.11
C VAL A 73 0.74 5.19 5.24
N SER A 74 1.06 4.69 4.05
CA SER A 74 0.04 4.19 3.15
C SER A 74 -0.66 2.95 3.73
N SER A 75 0.06 2.06 4.42
CA SER A 75 -0.54 0.86 5.04
C SER A 75 -1.46 1.21 6.21
N THR A 76 -1.11 2.25 6.98
CA THR A 76 -2.00 2.80 8.01
C THR A 76 -3.29 3.34 7.39
N VAL A 77 -3.19 4.09 6.27
CA VAL A 77 -4.38 4.60 5.56
C VAL A 77 -5.24 3.45 5.05
N GLU A 78 -4.65 2.41 4.47
CA GLU A 78 -5.36 1.22 4.00
C GLU A 78 -6.12 0.53 5.13
N MET A 79 -5.48 0.36 6.29
CA MET A 79 -6.12 -0.18 7.50
C MET A 79 -7.29 0.68 7.97
N VAL A 80 -7.12 2.00 8.01
CA VAL A 80 -8.19 2.95 8.40
C VAL A 80 -9.36 2.88 7.42
N VAL A 81 -9.10 2.79 6.12
CA VAL A 81 -10.13 2.67 5.08
C VAL A 81 -10.90 1.36 5.21
N MET A 82 -10.21 0.25 5.47
CA MET A 82 -10.85 -1.05 5.69
C MET A 82 -11.69 -1.06 6.98
N MET A 83 -11.17 -0.49 8.08
CA MET A 83 -11.90 -0.36 9.34
C MET A 83 -13.19 0.46 9.18
N ARG A 84 -13.12 1.58 8.44
CA ARG A 84 -14.30 2.42 8.16
C ARG A 84 -15.36 1.74 7.29
N LYS A 85 -15.01 0.73 6.49
CA LYS A 85 -15.96 -0.04 5.68
C LYS A 85 -16.49 -1.30 6.38
N ARG A 86 -15.85 -1.77 7.45
CA ARG A 86 -16.27 -2.97 8.19
C ARG A 86 -17.51 -2.76 9.07
N THR A 87 -18.14 -1.60 9.02
CA THR A 87 -19.35 -1.24 9.79
C THR A 87 -20.67 -1.79 9.23
N MET A 88 -20.65 -2.71 8.27
CA MET A 88 -21.84 -3.53 7.99
C MET A 88 -21.66 -4.89 8.67
N ASN A 89 -21.78 -4.89 9.99
CA ASN A 89 -22.22 -6.09 10.70
C ASN A 89 -23.70 -6.23 10.36
N VAL A 90 -24.03 -7.11 9.43
CA VAL A 90 -25.42 -7.58 9.34
C VAL A 90 -25.61 -8.46 10.55
N ASP A 91 -26.19 -7.88 11.61
CA ASP A 91 -26.79 -8.72 12.65
C ASP A 91 -27.79 -9.64 11.93
N VAL A 92 -27.63 -10.93 12.12
CA VAL A 92 -28.59 -11.92 11.63
C VAL A 92 -29.91 -11.57 12.32
N PRO A 93 -31.03 -11.40 11.58
CA PRO A 93 -32.33 -11.29 12.23
C PRO A 93 -32.43 -12.48 13.21
N ASN A 94 -32.76 -12.19 14.47
CA ASN A 94 -32.99 -13.26 15.42
C ASN A 94 -34.42 -13.74 15.19
N ASP A 95 -34.66 -14.46 14.09
CA ASP A 95 -35.93 -15.09 13.75
C ASP A 95 -36.02 -16.50 14.33
N THR A 96 -35.84 -16.62 15.65
CA THR A 96 -36.37 -17.74 16.45
C THR A 96 -36.43 -17.31 17.92
N GLU A 97 -37.60 -16.87 18.37
CA GLU A 97 -38.38 -17.35 19.54
C GLU A 97 -39.47 -16.33 19.93
#